data_AF-A0A1M8A0L3-F1
#
_entry.id   AF-A0A1M8A0L3-F1
#
_cell.length_a   1.000
_cell.length_b   1.000
_cell.length_c   1.000
_cell.angle_alpha   90.00
_cell.angle_beta   90.00
_cell.angle_gamma   90.00
#
_symmetry.space_group_name_H-M   'P 1'
#
loop_
_entity.id
_entity.type
_entity.pdbx_description
1 polymer ?
#
loop_
_entity_poly.entity_id
_entity_poly.type
_entity_poly.pdbx_seq_one_letter_code
_entity_poly.pdbx_strand_id
1 'polypeptide(L)'
;MPLNTSHYLTKQGWKGHGTPLDGEKGRGLKKPLIIPQKRNLGGVGQNRDRAVEWWDDIFAAGAKALALGASAKKDTGAPAGPRRALSTVAKQEHARRMLMSNFVRGEVVGTLSISTEETDLSISQIQDPVLEAPPHNTRDARSMSCTDEDRAPSDKEEKKKRKRSESIDTSTHKEKKRVKHKQRDENEKRNKGEKQEKNDKLEKRKKQEKREKRNKKEKRKMEKRDKMEKRDRRKKRDKSEEKKAKDRE
;
A
#
# COMPACT_ATOMS: atom_id res chain seq x y z
N MET A 1 50.73 4.34 -15.34
CA MET A 1 50.03 3.24 -14.62
C MET A 1 48.69 3.73 -14.12
N PRO A 2 47.57 3.01 -14.33
CA PRO A 2 46.30 3.32 -13.68
C PRO A 2 46.36 2.98 -12.17
N LEU A 3 45.85 3.86 -11.31
CA LEU A 3 45.83 3.63 -9.87
C LEU A 3 44.72 2.62 -9.49
N ASN A 4 45.10 1.49 -8.90
CA ASN A 4 44.14 0.58 -8.27
C ASN A 4 43.65 1.18 -6.93
N THR A 5 42.51 1.86 -6.99
CA THR A 5 41.96 2.60 -5.85
C THR A 5 41.49 1.71 -4.70
N SER A 6 40.97 0.51 -4.97
CA SER A 6 40.57 -0.42 -3.91
C SER A 6 41.79 -0.96 -3.15
N HIS A 7 42.86 -1.34 -3.86
CA HIS A 7 44.12 -1.74 -3.22
C HIS A 7 44.74 -0.60 -2.42
N TYR A 8 44.70 0.64 -2.93
CA TYR A 8 45.16 1.82 -2.20
C TYR A 8 44.36 2.03 -0.90
N LEU A 9 43.02 2.02 -0.96
CA LEU A 9 42.17 2.19 0.21
C LEU A 9 42.36 1.08 1.25
N THR A 10 42.50 -0.18 0.82
CA THR A 10 42.78 -1.29 1.75
C THR A 10 44.17 -1.21 2.38
N LYS A 11 45.19 -0.69 1.66
CA LYS A 11 46.48 -0.35 2.28
C LYS A 11 46.34 0.75 3.35
N GLN A 12 45.41 1.68 3.18
CA GLN A 12 45.06 2.71 4.18
C GLN A 12 44.06 2.21 5.25
N GLY A 13 43.92 0.89 5.44
CA GLY A 13 43.11 0.29 6.50
C GLY A 13 41.62 0.13 6.21
N TRP A 14 41.13 0.48 5.01
CA TRP A 14 39.74 0.23 4.64
C TRP A 14 39.47 -1.28 4.50
N LYS A 15 38.54 -1.79 5.31
CA LYS A 15 38.14 -3.21 5.34
C LYS A 15 37.54 -3.75 4.04
N GLY A 16 37.30 -2.89 3.05
CA GLY A 16 36.91 -3.30 1.70
C GLY A 16 35.41 -3.25 1.44
N HIS A 17 35.01 -3.80 0.29
CA HIS A 17 33.69 -3.62 -0.29
C HIS A 17 32.54 -4.03 0.65
N GLY A 18 31.55 -3.16 0.82
CA GLY A 18 30.43 -3.35 1.75
C GLY A 18 30.66 -2.81 3.16
N THR A 19 31.87 -2.37 3.50
CA THR A 19 32.12 -1.48 4.66
C THR A 19 32.25 -0.02 4.20
N PRO A 20 31.78 0.97 4.98
CA PRO A 20 32.03 2.37 4.67
C PRO A 20 33.48 2.72 5.04
N LEU A 21 33.93 3.92 4.69
CA LEU A 21 35.31 4.35 4.94
C LEU A 21 35.60 4.45 6.46
N ASP A 22 34.66 4.94 7.25
CA ASP A 22 34.69 4.96 8.73
C ASP A 22 34.46 3.58 9.42
N GLY A 23 34.69 2.48 8.69
CA GLY A 23 34.71 1.11 9.23
C GLY A 23 33.33 0.49 9.50
N GLU A 24 33.29 -0.77 9.96
CA GLU A 24 32.05 -1.56 10.07
C GLU A 24 30.93 -0.92 10.90
N LYS A 25 31.30 -0.18 11.95
CA LYS A 25 30.40 0.56 12.85
C LYS A 25 30.21 2.03 12.44
N GLY A 26 30.86 2.46 11.36
CA GLY A 26 30.77 3.81 10.82
C GLY A 26 29.36 4.17 10.35
N ARG A 27 29.09 5.48 10.27
CA ARG A 27 27.80 6.02 9.81
C ARG A 27 27.80 6.32 8.30
N GLY A 28 28.97 6.26 7.65
CA GLY A 28 29.15 6.47 6.23
C GLY A 28 28.39 5.47 5.33
N LEU A 29 28.24 5.87 4.07
CA LEU A 29 27.52 5.11 3.05
C LEU A 29 28.32 3.89 2.57
N LYS A 30 27.70 2.70 2.65
CA LYS A 30 28.26 1.42 2.14
C LYS A 30 28.15 1.25 0.62
N LYS A 31 27.40 2.13 -0.05
CA LYS A 31 27.11 2.12 -1.49
C LYS A 31 27.00 3.57 -1.98
N PRO A 32 27.39 3.91 -3.22
CA PRO A 32 27.22 5.25 -3.76
C PRO A 32 25.73 5.62 -3.87
N LEU A 33 25.43 6.91 -3.68
CA LEU A 33 24.09 7.45 -3.93
C LEU A 33 23.86 7.58 -5.44
N ILE A 34 22.80 6.93 -5.94
CA ILE A 34 22.40 7.02 -7.34
C ILE A 34 21.49 8.24 -7.50
N ILE A 35 22.03 9.33 -8.04
CA ILE A 35 21.29 10.56 -8.31
C ILE A 35 20.59 10.43 -9.68
N PRO A 36 19.24 10.50 -9.75
CA PRO A 36 18.53 10.42 -11.02
C PRO A 36 18.68 11.72 -11.83
N GLN A 37 19.36 11.65 -12.97
CA GLN A 37 19.57 12.81 -13.85
C GLN A 37 18.29 13.21 -14.61
N LYS A 38 18.04 14.52 -14.69
CA LYS A 38 16.89 15.10 -15.41
C LYS A 38 17.14 15.03 -16.93
N ARG A 39 16.50 14.07 -17.62
CA ARG A 39 16.67 13.86 -19.07
C ARG A 39 15.92 14.85 -19.97
N ASN A 40 14.84 15.44 -19.48
CA ASN A 40 13.94 16.31 -20.25
C ASN A 40 13.87 17.69 -19.59
N LEU A 41 13.63 18.76 -20.36
CA LEU A 41 13.46 20.11 -19.80
C LEU A 41 12.17 20.30 -18.98
N GLY A 42 11.19 19.38 -19.13
CA GLY A 42 9.87 19.42 -18.48
C GLY A 42 9.85 19.48 -16.96
N GLY A 43 8.64 19.58 -16.39
CA GLY A 43 8.41 19.85 -14.97
C GLY A 43 8.94 18.75 -14.04
N VAL A 44 9.31 19.13 -12.81
CA VAL A 44 9.64 18.15 -11.75
C VAL A 44 8.41 17.27 -11.52
N GLY A 45 8.60 15.95 -11.59
CA GLY A 45 7.51 14.99 -11.49
C GLY A 45 6.85 14.58 -12.81
N GLN A 46 7.07 15.28 -13.93
CA GLN A 46 6.49 14.90 -15.24
C GLN A 46 7.02 13.56 -15.76
N ASN A 47 8.29 13.26 -15.47
CA ASN A 47 8.94 11.97 -15.77
C ASN A 47 8.79 10.93 -14.64
N ARG A 48 7.97 11.18 -13.61
CA ARG A 48 7.52 10.08 -12.74
C ARG A 48 6.54 9.26 -13.55
N ASP A 49 6.73 7.94 -13.60
CA ASP A 49 5.74 7.06 -14.20
C ASP A 49 4.40 7.28 -13.48
N ARG A 50 3.46 7.96 -14.16
CA ARG A 50 2.02 7.86 -13.88
C ARG A 50 1.56 6.47 -14.32
N ALA A 51 2.14 5.44 -13.71
CA ALA A 51 1.63 4.08 -13.79
C ALA A 51 0.18 4.13 -13.33
N VAL A 52 -0.74 3.67 -14.20
CA VAL A 52 -2.19 3.84 -14.07
C VAL A 52 -2.60 3.77 -12.61
N GLU A 53 -3.03 4.90 -12.07
CA GLU A 53 -3.24 5.03 -10.64
C GLU A 53 -4.41 4.12 -10.29
N TRP A 54 -4.14 3.05 -9.52
CA TRP A 54 -5.04 1.90 -9.37
C TRP A 54 -6.46 2.23 -8.88
N TRP A 55 -6.64 3.42 -8.29
CA TRP A 55 -7.94 3.95 -7.91
C TRP A 55 -8.79 4.38 -9.11
N ASP A 56 -8.18 4.85 -10.21
CA ASP A 56 -8.84 5.26 -11.45
C ASP A 56 -9.37 4.03 -12.21
N ASP A 57 -8.61 2.93 -12.28
CA ASP A 57 -9.10 1.65 -12.80
C ASP A 57 -10.33 1.14 -12.01
N ILE A 58 -10.31 1.24 -10.67
CA ILE A 58 -11.43 0.86 -9.81
C ILE A 58 -12.62 1.81 -9.97
N PHE A 59 -12.38 3.13 -10.00
CA PHE A 59 -13.41 4.14 -10.17
C PHE A 59 -14.07 4.00 -11.54
N ALA A 60 -13.29 3.84 -12.61
CA ALA A 60 -13.79 3.59 -13.95
C ALA A 60 -14.52 2.24 -14.07
N ALA A 61 -14.15 1.21 -13.30
CA ALA A 61 -14.91 -0.04 -13.22
C ALA A 61 -16.26 0.16 -12.51
N GLY A 62 -16.28 0.86 -11.38
CA GLY A 62 -17.50 1.21 -10.64
C GLY A 62 -18.45 2.10 -11.47
N ALA A 63 -17.93 3.12 -12.12
CA ALA A 63 -18.69 4.00 -13.02
C ALA A 63 -19.31 3.23 -14.19
N LYS A 64 -18.58 2.27 -14.79
CA LYS A 64 -19.13 1.39 -15.85
C LYS A 64 -20.24 0.47 -15.32
N ALA A 65 -20.09 -0.07 -14.11
CA ALA A 65 -21.13 -0.88 -13.46
C ALA A 65 -22.41 -0.07 -13.17
N LEU A 66 -22.28 1.21 -12.78
CA LEU A 66 -23.39 2.12 -12.55
C LEU A 66 -24.04 2.59 -13.87
N ALA A 67 -23.26 2.90 -14.89
CA ALA A 67 -23.74 3.42 -16.18
C ALA A 67 -24.65 2.43 -16.94
N LEU A 68 -24.49 1.12 -16.72
CA LEU A 68 -25.37 0.09 -17.27
C LEU A 68 -26.83 0.17 -16.77
N GLY A 69 -27.11 0.95 -15.71
CA GLY A 69 -28.46 1.27 -15.27
C GLY A 69 -29.09 2.51 -15.91
N ALA A 70 -28.34 3.30 -16.69
CA ALA A 70 -28.74 4.63 -17.15
C ALA A 70 -28.99 4.76 -18.67
N SER A 71 -28.77 3.70 -19.45
CA SER A 71 -28.98 3.68 -20.91
C SER A 71 -30.29 3.01 -21.35
N ALA A 72 -31.15 2.61 -20.42
CA ALA A 72 -32.47 2.05 -20.70
C ALA A 72 -33.56 3.05 -20.29
N LYS A 73 -34.47 3.35 -21.24
CA LYS A 73 -35.66 4.21 -21.10
C LYS A 73 -35.41 5.70 -20.83
N LYS A 74 -35.45 6.47 -21.91
CA LYS A 74 -35.97 7.85 -21.91
C LYS A 74 -37.50 7.77 -21.86
N ASP A 75 -38.06 7.67 -20.67
CA ASP A 75 -39.49 7.82 -20.39
C ASP A 75 -39.68 8.78 -19.20
N THR A 76 -40.83 9.45 -19.11
CA THR A 76 -41.06 10.61 -18.22
C THR A 76 -41.44 10.23 -16.80
N GLY A 77 -40.77 10.80 -15.79
CA GLY A 77 -41.33 10.93 -14.43
C GLY A 77 -40.33 10.90 -13.27
N ALA A 78 -40.12 12.07 -12.63
CA ALA A 78 -39.54 12.32 -11.30
C ALA A 78 -38.14 11.75 -10.94
N PRO A 79 -37.29 12.49 -10.18
CA PRO A 79 -35.96 12.04 -9.77
C PRO A 79 -36.00 11.06 -8.57
N ALA A 80 -36.67 9.92 -8.73
CA ALA A 80 -36.60 8.83 -7.78
C ALA A 80 -35.21 8.18 -7.81
N GLY A 81 -34.37 8.49 -6.81
CA GLY A 81 -33.00 7.97 -6.71
C GLY A 81 -32.91 6.43 -6.73
N PRO A 82 -31.77 5.85 -7.12
CA PRO A 82 -31.64 4.44 -7.42
C PRO A 82 -32.04 3.55 -6.24
N ARG A 83 -33.13 2.80 -6.42
CA ARG A 83 -33.70 1.86 -5.43
C ARG A 83 -32.70 0.73 -5.13
N ARG A 84 -31.90 0.92 -4.06
CA ARG A 84 -31.02 -0.12 -3.50
C ARG A 84 -31.86 -1.30 -3.03
N ALA A 85 -31.38 -2.52 -3.25
CA ALA A 85 -32.09 -3.73 -2.82
C ALA A 85 -32.28 -3.74 -1.29
N LEU A 86 -33.47 -4.13 -0.81
CA LEU A 86 -33.87 -4.02 0.61
C LEU A 86 -32.86 -4.65 1.58
N SER A 87 -32.27 -5.79 1.21
CA SER A 87 -31.24 -6.49 1.99
C SER A 87 -29.92 -5.71 2.12
N THR A 88 -29.61 -4.81 1.18
CA THR A 88 -28.45 -3.91 1.26
C THR A 88 -28.74 -2.69 2.14
N VAL A 89 -29.97 -2.15 2.09
CA VAL A 89 -30.41 -1.05 2.95
C VAL A 89 -30.45 -1.51 4.42
N ALA A 90 -31.03 -2.68 4.70
CA ALA A 90 -31.09 -3.24 6.05
C ALA A 90 -29.69 -3.43 6.67
N LYS A 91 -28.72 -3.96 5.89
CA LYS A 91 -27.32 -4.10 6.33
C LYS A 91 -26.65 -2.75 6.55
N GLN A 92 -26.89 -1.77 5.68
CA GLN A 92 -26.34 -0.43 5.81
C GLN A 92 -26.87 0.30 7.06
N GLU A 93 -28.17 0.22 7.33
CA GLU A 93 -28.78 0.85 8.52
C GLU A 93 -28.43 0.11 9.82
N HIS A 94 -28.25 -1.21 9.80
CA HIS A 94 -27.71 -1.95 10.95
C HIS A 94 -26.28 -1.51 11.27
N ALA A 95 -25.39 -1.46 10.27
CA ALA A 95 -24.02 -0.97 10.44
C ALA A 95 -23.98 0.51 10.89
N ARG A 96 -24.87 1.35 10.35
CA ARG A 96 -25.02 2.74 10.77
C ARG A 96 -25.44 2.85 12.24
N ARG A 97 -26.42 2.07 12.69
CA ARG A 97 -26.84 2.04 14.11
C ARG A 97 -25.71 1.59 15.03
N MET A 98 -25.00 0.50 14.70
CA MET A 98 -23.84 0.03 15.48
C MET A 98 -22.68 1.02 15.56
N LEU A 99 -22.49 1.85 14.53
CA LEU A 99 -21.48 2.92 14.56
C LEU A 99 -21.97 4.12 15.37
N MET A 100 -23.22 4.55 15.15
CA MET A 100 -23.77 5.76 15.77
C MET A 100 -24.17 5.58 17.25
N SER A 101 -24.43 4.36 17.72
CA SER A 101 -24.71 4.06 19.13
C SER A 101 -23.58 4.46 20.09
N ASN A 102 -22.36 4.54 19.58
CA ASN A 102 -21.16 4.85 20.36
C ASN A 102 -20.85 6.36 20.38
N PHE A 103 -21.66 7.19 19.71
CA PHE A 103 -21.52 8.64 19.71
C PHE A 103 -22.67 9.24 20.53
N VAL A 104 -22.34 9.84 21.67
CA VAL A 104 -23.28 10.71 22.39
C VAL A 104 -23.64 11.87 21.47
N ARG A 105 -24.94 12.02 21.18
CA ARG A 105 -25.47 13.13 20.38
C ARG A 105 -25.44 14.39 21.24
N GLY A 106 -24.30 15.09 21.21
CA GLY A 106 -24.09 16.33 21.99
C GLY A 106 -25.19 17.36 21.75
N GLU A 107 -25.58 18.03 22.83
CA GLU A 107 -26.60 19.08 22.83
C GLU A 107 -26.16 20.27 21.95
N VAL A 108 -27.08 20.77 21.12
CA VAL A 108 -26.77 21.85 20.16
C VAL A 108 -26.99 23.19 20.85
N VAL A 109 -25.93 23.71 21.48
CA VAL A 109 -25.94 25.03 22.12
C VAL A 109 -26.10 26.12 21.06
N GLY A 110 -27.35 26.54 20.85
CA GLY A 110 -27.75 27.69 20.04
C GLY A 110 -28.08 27.38 18.58
N THR A 111 -29.37 27.27 18.26
CA THR A 111 -30.15 28.37 17.65
C THR A 111 -31.66 28.12 17.70
N LEU A 112 -32.37 29.06 18.31
CA LEU A 112 -33.75 29.53 18.02
C LEU A 112 -34.77 28.55 17.38
N SER A 113 -35.75 28.14 18.20
CA SER A 113 -37.15 27.79 17.86
C SER A 113 -37.47 27.28 16.44
N ILE A 114 -37.67 25.96 16.33
CA ILE A 114 -38.68 25.39 15.43
C ILE A 114 -39.59 24.51 16.30
N SER A 115 -40.83 24.94 16.51
CA SER A 115 -41.82 24.17 17.27
C SER A 115 -42.35 23.01 16.43
N THR A 116 -42.15 21.80 16.92
CA THR A 116 -43.06 20.67 16.68
C THR A 116 -43.20 19.91 18.00
N GLU A 117 -44.25 20.22 18.73
CA GLU A 117 -44.84 19.32 19.74
C GLU A 117 -45.20 17.97 19.05
N GLU A 118 -45.26 16.79 19.68
CA GLU A 118 -45.99 16.41 20.89
C GLU A 118 -45.45 15.06 21.44
N THR A 119 -45.52 14.83 22.76
CA THR A 119 -45.62 13.51 23.46
C THR A 119 -44.50 12.43 23.31
N ASP A 120 -44.16 11.61 24.32
CA ASP A 120 -44.39 11.79 25.76
C ASP A 120 -43.38 11.06 26.68
N LEU A 121 -43.39 11.54 27.92
CA LEU A 121 -42.61 11.21 29.11
C LEU A 121 -42.39 9.72 29.47
N SER A 122 -41.19 9.42 30.00
CA SER A 122 -41.04 8.85 31.35
C SER A 122 -39.57 8.85 31.81
N ILE A 123 -39.26 9.64 32.85
CA ILE A 123 -37.96 9.61 33.55
C ILE A 123 -38.21 9.39 35.05
N SER A 124 -37.64 8.31 35.57
CA SER A 124 -37.42 8.02 37.00
C SER A 124 -36.27 7.02 37.10
N GLN A 125 -35.44 6.97 38.16
CA GLN A 125 -35.31 7.86 39.32
C GLN A 125 -33.83 7.87 39.78
N ILE A 126 -33.42 8.83 40.62
CA ILE A 126 -32.03 9.02 41.06
C ILE A 126 -31.75 8.24 42.35
N GLN A 127 -30.58 7.57 42.47
CA GLN A 127 -29.85 7.37 43.74
C GLN A 127 -28.40 6.85 43.57
N ASP A 128 -27.43 7.76 43.77
CA ASP A 128 -26.06 7.52 44.27
C ASP A 128 -26.05 7.78 45.80
N PRO A 129 -24.92 7.71 46.57
CA PRO A 129 -23.54 7.27 46.31
C PRO A 129 -23.22 5.99 47.13
N VAL A 130 -22.05 5.60 47.70
CA VAL A 130 -20.70 6.16 48.02
C VAL A 130 -19.69 4.98 48.06
N LEU A 131 -18.37 5.09 47.83
CA LEU A 131 -17.22 5.38 48.75
C LEU A 131 -15.98 4.83 47.99
N GLU A 132 -14.73 5.32 47.98
CA GLU A 132 -14.01 6.53 48.43
C GLU A 132 -12.67 6.64 47.62
N ALA A 133 -11.91 7.75 47.66
CA ALA A 133 -10.81 8.03 46.68
C ALA A 133 -9.39 8.46 47.22
N PRO A 134 -8.78 9.65 46.92
CA PRO A 134 -7.34 9.74 46.56
C PRO A 134 -6.47 10.62 47.51
N PRO A 135 -5.12 10.68 47.38
CA PRO A 135 -4.38 11.39 46.29
C PRO A 135 -3.50 10.45 45.43
N HIS A 136 -2.82 10.81 44.33
CA HIS A 136 -2.49 12.07 43.60
C HIS A 136 -1.38 13.00 44.15
N ASN A 137 -0.17 13.00 43.53
CA ASN A 137 0.46 14.26 43.02
C ASN A 137 1.68 14.08 42.08
N THR A 138 2.22 15.21 41.58
CA THR A 138 3.24 15.30 40.51
C THR A 138 4.38 16.29 40.84
N ARG A 139 5.50 16.20 40.09
CA ARG A 139 6.63 17.17 40.04
C ARG A 139 7.52 17.22 41.31
N ASP A 140 8.71 17.80 41.35
CA ASP A 140 9.45 18.65 40.39
C ASP A 140 10.99 18.35 40.39
N ALA A 141 11.82 19.12 39.67
CA ALA A 141 13.28 18.87 39.55
C ALA A 141 14.22 20.05 39.92
N ARG A 142 15.16 19.82 40.86
CA ARG A 142 16.35 20.62 41.28
C ARG A 142 17.06 19.84 42.44
N SER A 143 18.30 20.07 42.88
CA SER A 143 19.62 20.45 42.30
C SER A 143 20.65 20.64 43.45
N MET A 144 21.91 20.18 43.32
CA MET A 144 23.05 20.40 44.27
C MET A 144 22.93 19.66 45.65
N SER A 145 23.98 19.39 46.46
CA SER A 145 25.47 19.58 46.42
C SER A 145 26.20 18.63 47.42
N CYS A 146 27.55 18.60 47.39
CA CYS A 146 28.57 18.22 48.44
C CYS A 146 28.43 16.89 49.24
N THR A 147 29.41 15.97 49.27
CA THR A 147 30.65 15.89 50.12
C THR A 147 30.38 15.75 51.64
N ASP A 148 31.13 15.01 52.49
CA ASP A 148 32.48 14.40 52.43
C ASP A 148 32.63 13.07 53.24
N GLU A 149 33.67 12.29 52.87
CA GLU A 149 34.59 11.41 53.63
C GLU A 149 34.27 10.16 54.53
N ASP A 150 35.23 9.22 54.42
CA ASP A 150 35.84 8.21 55.33
C ASP A 150 35.15 6.93 55.92
N ARG A 151 36.03 5.91 56.08
CA ARG A 151 36.05 4.68 56.91
C ARG A 151 35.19 3.43 56.60
N ALA A 152 35.90 2.30 56.43
CA ALA A 152 35.43 0.91 56.52
C ALA A 152 36.05 0.22 57.78
N PRO A 153 35.74 -1.05 58.20
CA PRO A 153 35.85 -2.27 57.38
C PRO A 153 34.82 -3.40 57.68
N SER A 154 35.05 -4.59 57.10
CA SER A 154 34.34 -5.88 57.30
C SER A 154 32.93 -5.96 56.66
N ASP A 155 32.44 -7.11 56.16
CA ASP A 155 32.94 -8.50 56.29
C ASP A 155 32.89 -9.35 55.00
N LYS A 156 33.51 -10.54 55.00
CA LYS A 156 33.81 -11.35 53.80
C LYS A 156 32.95 -12.62 53.62
N GLU A 157 31.66 -12.51 53.28
CA GLU A 157 30.91 -13.72 52.86
C GLU A 157 29.95 -13.61 51.64
N GLU A 158 29.42 -12.42 51.32
CA GLU A 158 28.31 -12.35 50.33
C GLU A 158 28.72 -12.55 48.85
N LYS A 159 30.02 -12.51 48.52
CA LYS A 159 30.51 -12.45 47.12
C LYS A 159 30.35 -13.74 46.29
N LYS A 160 29.92 -14.87 46.88
CA LYS A 160 29.80 -16.16 46.15
C LYS A 160 28.43 -16.41 45.50
N LYS A 161 27.35 -15.77 45.97
CA LYS A 161 25.99 -15.94 45.39
C LYS A 161 25.72 -15.04 44.17
N ARG A 162 26.22 -13.79 44.18
CA ARG A 162 25.93 -12.78 43.13
C ARG A 162 26.44 -13.13 41.71
N LYS A 163 27.43 -14.02 41.55
CA LYS A 163 27.93 -14.45 40.21
C LYS A 163 27.08 -15.53 39.50
N ARG A 164 26.08 -16.13 40.16
CA ARG A 164 25.27 -17.22 39.57
C ARG A 164 23.94 -16.77 38.95
N SER A 165 23.41 -15.61 39.32
CA SER A 165 22.20 -15.04 38.71
C SER A 165 22.48 -14.30 37.39
N GLU A 166 23.51 -13.45 37.37
CA GLU A 166 23.84 -12.59 36.21
C GLU A 166 24.21 -13.40 34.94
N SER A 167 24.74 -14.61 35.10
CA SER A 167 25.04 -15.53 34.00
C SER A 167 23.80 -16.24 33.41
N ILE A 168 22.67 -16.25 34.12
CA ILE A 168 21.41 -16.87 33.65
C ILE A 168 20.66 -15.89 32.74
N ASP A 169 20.42 -14.65 33.15
CA ASP A 169 19.68 -13.67 32.35
C ASP A 169 20.39 -13.29 31.03
N THR A 170 21.72 -13.22 31.05
CA THR A 170 22.51 -12.98 29.85
C THR A 170 22.39 -14.11 28.82
N SER A 171 22.13 -15.36 29.25
CA SER A 171 21.89 -16.49 28.35
C SER A 171 20.53 -16.38 27.64
N THR A 172 19.44 -16.14 28.39
CA THR A 172 18.09 -16.07 27.81
C THR A 172 17.92 -14.88 26.88
N HIS A 173 18.57 -13.73 27.17
CA HIS A 173 18.56 -12.59 26.27
C HIS A 173 19.32 -12.88 24.96
N LYS A 174 20.45 -13.59 25.02
CA LYS A 174 21.26 -13.97 23.86
C LYS A 174 20.50 -14.95 22.95
N GLU A 175 19.73 -15.86 23.53
CA GLU A 175 18.85 -16.78 22.78
C GLU A 175 17.67 -16.07 22.12
N LYS A 176 16.92 -15.23 22.87
CA LYS A 176 15.83 -14.40 22.32
C LYS A 176 16.30 -13.52 21.15
N LYS A 177 17.53 -13.00 21.20
CA LYS A 177 18.18 -12.27 20.08
C LYS A 177 18.45 -13.16 18.86
N ARG A 178 18.90 -14.41 19.05
CA ARG A 178 19.14 -15.37 17.94
C ARG A 178 17.85 -15.81 17.24
N VAL A 179 16.79 -16.10 17.99
CA VAL A 179 15.47 -16.45 17.43
C VAL A 179 14.90 -15.31 16.60
N LYS A 180 14.94 -14.07 17.13
CA LYS A 180 14.47 -12.87 16.41
C LYS A 180 15.27 -12.57 15.14
N HIS A 181 16.56 -12.94 15.08
CA HIS A 181 17.36 -12.83 13.86
C HIS A 181 16.91 -13.85 12.81
N LYS A 182 16.81 -15.14 13.16
CA LYS A 182 16.37 -16.21 12.25
C LYS A 182 15.00 -15.90 11.61
N GLN A 183 14.02 -15.49 12.43
CA GLN A 183 12.69 -15.12 11.94
C GLN A 183 12.72 -13.93 10.95
N ARG A 184 13.63 -12.97 11.14
CA ARG A 184 13.83 -11.85 10.22
C ARG A 184 14.46 -12.31 8.89
N ASP A 185 15.48 -13.16 8.96
CA ASP A 185 16.15 -13.72 7.78
C ASP A 185 15.20 -14.57 6.92
N GLU A 186 14.37 -15.39 7.55
CA GLU A 186 13.33 -16.17 6.86
C GLU A 186 12.28 -15.28 6.19
N ASN A 187 11.77 -14.28 6.91
CA ASN A 187 10.75 -13.39 6.36
C ASN A 187 11.31 -12.55 5.18
N GLU A 188 12.57 -12.09 5.28
CA GLU A 188 13.23 -11.40 4.16
C GLU A 188 13.48 -12.32 2.95
N LYS A 189 13.77 -13.61 3.17
CA LYS A 189 13.85 -14.62 2.09
C LYS A 189 12.49 -14.86 1.42
N ARG A 190 11.41 -15.06 2.20
CA ARG A 190 10.05 -15.25 1.67
C ARG A 190 9.60 -14.06 0.82
N ASN A 191 9.80 -12.84 1.33
CA ASN A 191 9.42 -11.59 0.66
C ASN A 191 10.23 -11.33 -0.64
N LYS A 192 11.51 -11.74 -0.68
CA LYS A 192 12.31 -11.75 -1.93
C LYS A 192 11.77 -12.76 -2.95
N GLY A 193 11.42 -13.97 -2.51
CA GLY A 193 10.83 -15.01 -3.37
C GLY A 193 9.52 -14.56 -4.02
N GLU A 194 8.57 -14.04 -3.23
CA GLU A 194 7.33 -13.46 -3.75
C GLU A 194 7.59 -12.35 -4.79
N LYS A 195 8.60 -11.49 -4.54
CA LYS A 195 8.91 -10.38 -5.43
C LYS A 195 9.52 -10.85 -6.77
N GLN A 196 10.23 -11.98 -6.78
CA GLN A 196 10.65 -12.64 -8.03
C GLN A 196 9.46 -13.28 -8.75
N GLU A 197 8.63 -14.08 -8.06
CA GLU A 197 7.47 -14.74 -8.70
C GLU A 197 6.50 -13.71 -9.32
N LYS A 198 6.22 -12.61 -8.62
CA LYS A 198 5.40 -11.50 -9.13
C LYS A 198 5.97 -10.87 -10.40
N ASN A 199 7.30 -10.79 -10.53
CA ASN A 199 7.97 -10.25 -11.70
C ASN A 199 7.94 -11.24 -12.89
N ASP A 200 8.23 -12.52 -12.64
CA ASP A 200 8.15 -13.58 -13.66
C ASP A 200 6.73 -13.74 -14.22
N LYS A 201 5.72 -13.64 -13.35
CA LYS A 201 4.29 -13.68 -13.69
C LYS A 201 3.89 -12.46 -14.53
N LEU A 202 4.47 -11.29 -14.26
CA LEU A 202 4.29 -10.09 -15.08
C LEU A 202 4.97 -10.23 -16.46
N GLU A 203 6.17 -10.80 -16.54
CA GLU A 203 6.88 -11.01 -17.80
C GLU A 203 6.15 -12.03 -18.69
N LYS A 204 5.68 -13.14 -18.11
CA LYS A 204 4.84 -14.14 -18.79
C LYS A 204 3.58 -13.52 -19.40
N ARG A 205 2.87 -12.65 -18.68
CA ARG A 205 1.69 -11.91 -19.20
C ARG A 205 2.06 -10.98 -20.36
N LYS A 206 3.13 -10.18 -20.24
CA LYS A 206 3.64 -9.33 -21.34
C LYS A 206 4.03 -10.14 -22.58
N LYS A 207 4.56 -11.35 -22.39
CA LYS A 207 4.95 -12.28 -23.47
C LYS A 207 3.73 -12.91 -24.18
N GLN A 208 2.66 -13.21 -23.44
CA GLN A 208 1.36 -13.63 -24.00
C GLN A 208 0.70 -12.52 -24.81
N GLU A 209 0.56 -11.32 -24.22
CA GLU A 209 -0.03 -10.14 -24.88
C GLU A 209 0.69 -9.79 -26.19
N LYS A 210 2.03 -9.89 -26.21
CA LYS A 210 2.87 -9.69 -27.41
C LYS A 210 2.66 -10.76 -28.48
N ARG A 211 2.27 -11.99 -28.12
CA ARG A 211 1.85 -13.04 -29.07
C ARG A 211 0.45 -12.75 -29.61
N GLU A 212 -0.52 -12.44 -28.76
CA GLU A 212 -1.89 -12.09 -29.19
C GLU A 212 -1.92 -10.89 -30.15
N LYS A 213 -1.14 -9.84 -29.86
CA LYS A 213 -0.98 -8.67 -30.74
C LYS A 213 -0.37 -9.03 -32.10
N ARG A 214 0.50 -10.05 -32.19
CA ARG A 214 1.00 -10.60 -33.47
C ARG A 214 -0.10 -11.36 -34.21
N ASN A 215 -0.74 -12.34 -33.57
CA ASN A 215 -1.80 -13.15 -34.19
C ASN A 215 -2.97 -12.28 -34.68
N LYS A 216 -3.35 -11.24 -33.93
CA LYS A 216 -4.39 -10.27 -34.33
C LYS A 216 -3.97 -9.38 -35.52
N LYS A 217 -2.68 -9.05 -35.65
CA LYS A 217 -2.13 -8.35 -36.83
C LYS A 217 -2.08 -9.26 -38.05
N GLU A 218 -1.83 -10.55 -37.86
CA GLU A 218 -1.76 -11.57 -38.91
C GLU A 218 -3.14 -11.95 -39.45
N LYS A 219 -4.12 -12.22 -38.59
CA LYS A 219 -5.53 -12.43 -39.01
C LYS A 219 -6.07 -11.23 -39.82
N ARG A 220 -5.72 -10.00 -39.42
CA ARG A 220 -6.03 -8.76 -40.17
C ARG A 220 -5.27 -8.61 -41.50
N LYS A 221 -4.13 -9.30 -41.71
CA LYS A 221 -3.46 -9.36 -43.01
C LYS A 221 -4.16 -10.36 -43.94
N MET A 222 -4.51 -11.55 -43.44
CA MET A 222 -5.23 -12.57 -44.19
C MET A 222 -6.59 -12.04 -44.66
N GLU A 223 -7.40 -11.51 -43.75
CA GLU A 223 -8.72 -10.94 -44.08
C GLU A 223 -8.64 -9.83 -45.16
N LYS A 224 -7.55 -9.06 -45.20
CA LYS A 224 -7.31 -8.06 -46.26
C LYS A 224 -6.92 -8.69 -47.60
N ARG A 225 -6.18 -9.79 -47.62
CA ARG A 225 -5.88 -10.57 -48.84
C ARG A 225 -7.16 -11.19 -49.39
N ASP A 226 -7.94 -11.86 -48.55
CA ASP A 226 -9.20 -12.50 -48.95
C ASP A 226 -10.20 -11.49 -49.55
N LYS A 227 -10.26 -10.27 -48.98
CA LYS A 227 -11.09 -9.17 -49.49
C LYS A 227 -10.59 -8.60 -50.83
N MET A 228 -9.26 -8.54 -51.02
CA MET A 228 -8.65 -8.14 -52.29
C MET A 228 -8.95 -9.19 -53.38
N GLU A 229 -8.68 -10.46 -53.08
CA GLU A 229 -8.90 -11.56 -54.03
C GLU A 229 -10.39 -11.69 -54.42
N LYS A 230 -11.31 -11.56 -53.46
CA LYS A 230 -12.76 -11.52 -53.76
C LYS A 230 -13.15 -10.33 -54.65
N ARG A 231 -12.49 -9.17 -54.52
CA ARG A 231 -12.73 -8.00 -55.39
C ARG A 231 -12.22 -8.24 -56.81
N ASP A 232 -11.05 -8.86 -56.97
CA ASP A 232 -10.49 -9.14 -58.29
C ASP A 232 -11.16 -10.34 -58.98
N ARG A 233 -11.65 -11.33 -58.22
CA ARG A 233 -12.56 -12.38 -58.73
C ARG A 233 -13.89 -11.79 -59.24
N ARG A 234 -14.43 -10.75 -58.59
CA ARG A 234 -15.61 -10.01 -59.11
C ARG A 234 -15.28 -9.30 -60.42
N LYS A 235 -14.30 -8.39 -60.44
CA LYS A 235 -13.87 -7.67 -61.67
C LYS A 235 -13.66 -8.59 -62.89
N LYS A 236 -13.13 -9.81 -62.68
CA LYS A 236 -12.95 -10.81 -63.74
C LYS A 236 -14.26 -11.39 -64.26
N ARG A 237 -15.27 -11.58 -63.41
CA ARG A 237 -16.64 -11.96 -63.83
C ARG A 237 -17.31 -10.81 -64.57
N ASP A 238 -17.35 -9.63 -63.95
CA ASP A 238 -17.96 -8.42 -64.51
C ASP A 238 -17.45 -8.16 -65.96
N LYS A 239 -16.12 -8.21 -66.16
CA LYS A 239 -15.48 -8.05 -67.48
C LYS A 239 -15.68 -9.23 -68.45
N SER A 240 -16.04 -10.42 -67.96
CA SER A 240 -16.39 -11.58 -68.80
C SER A 240 -17.86 -11.55 -69.23
N GLU A 241 -18.73 -10.96 -68.41
CA GLU A 241 -20.15 -10.75 -68.69
C GLU A 241 -20.32 -9.59 -69.69
N GLU A 242 -19.57 -8.49 -69.52
CA GLU A 242 -19.51 -7.38 -70.49
C GLU A 242 -19.08 -7.83 -71.90
N LYS A 243 -18.12 -8.76 -72.00
CA LYS A 243 -17.74 -9.36 -73.28
C LYS A 243 -18.87 -10.19 -73.89
N LYS A 244 -19.46 -11.11 -73.12
CA LYS A 244 -20.58 -11.95 -73.57
C LYS A 244 -21.84 -11.19 -73.97
N ALA A 245 -22.00 -9.96 -73.51
CA ALA A 245 -23.05 -9.05 -73.98
C ALA A 245 -22.70 -8.49 -75.37
N LYS A 246 -21.46 -8.04 -75.58
CA LYS A 246 -20.95 -7.53 -76.86
C LYS A 246 -20.79 -8.59 -77.95
N ASP A 247 -20.62 -9.86 -77.56
CA ASP A 247 -20.60 -11.01 -78.48
C ASP A 247 -22.04 -11.51 -78.82
N ARG A 248 -23.09 -10.72 -78.53
CA ARG A 248 -24.52 -11.09 -78.65
C ARG A 248 -25.41 -10.01 -79.29
N GLU A 249 -24.82 -8.89 -79.71
CA GLU A 249 -25.46 -7.72 -80.32
C GLU A 249 -24.96 -7.57 -81.77
#